data_AF-A0A349ZW95-F1
#
_entry.id   AF-A0A349ZW95-F1
#
_cell.length_a   1.000
_cell.length_b   1.000
_cell.length_c   1.000
_cell.angle_alpha   90.00
_cell.angle_beta   90.00
_cell.angle_gamma   90.00
#
_symmetry.space_group_name_H-M   'P 1'
#
loop_
_entity.id
_entity.type
_entity.pdbx_description
1 polymer ?
#
loop_
_entity_poly.entity_id
_entity_poly.type
_entity_poly.pdbx_seq_one_letter_code
_entity_poly.pdbx_strand_id
1 'polypeptide(L)'
;MKKLLLLLLLSLVCTVQAQDLAAYQLYNKKGRATTVAKAAQDLAGYDVVLFGEMHNNSINHWLQLKLTEAIYQHKKQKVILGAEMFERDNQKGVDQYLAGTLTAKQFKDSVRLWNNFGTDYKPLLDFARDHQLPFVATNIPRRYATQVAKETISSLDKLPAADRQWIARLPIIVSLETPGYPEMKTLMGN
;
A
#
# COMPACT_ATOMS: atom_id res chain seq x y z
N MET A 1 48.86 28.51 24.14
CA MET A 1 47.75 28.08 25.04
C MET A 1 46.38 28.54 24.55
N LYS A 2 46.12 29.85 24.35
CA LYS A 2 44.81 30.37 23.90
C LYS A 2 44.31 29.78 22.56
N LYS A 3 45.20 29.58 21.58
CA LYS A 3 44.87 28.94 20.28
C LYS A 3 44.53 27.45 20.41
N LEU A 4 45.16 26.76 21.36
CA LEU A 4 44.91 25.35 21.64
C LEU A 4 43.54 25.16 22.34
N LEU A 5 43.21 26.08 23.26
CA LEU A 5 41.91 26.14 23.92
C LEU A 5 40.77 26.41 22.92
N LEU A 6 41.02 27.29 21.94
CA LEU A 6 40.07 27.60 20.87
C LEU A 6 39.83 26.41 19.93
N LEU A 7 40.88 25.67 19.56
CA LEU A 7 40.78 24.44 18.77
C LEU A 7 40.02 23.34 19.53
N LEU A 8 40.21 23.24 20.85
CA LEU A 8 39.50 22.28 21.71
C LEU A 8 38.01 22.64 21.86
N LEU A 9 37.69 23.94 21.93
CA LEU A 9 36.29 24.39 21.94
C LEU A 9 35.61 24.14 20.59
N LEU A 10 36.32 24.33 19.47
CA LEU A 10 35.76 24.12 18.13
C LEU A 10 35.45 22.64 17.86
N SER A 11 36.29 21.71 18.34
CA SER A 11 36.06 20.28 18.18
C SER A 11 34.88 19.76 19.04
N LEU A 12 34.59 20.41 20.17
CA LEU A 12 33.46 20.06 21.02
C LEU A 12 32.10 20.37 20.35
N VAL A 13 32.03 21.47 19.60
CA VAL A 13 30.79 21.90 18.90
C VAL A 13 30.43 20.96 17.74
N CYS A 14 31.40 20.27 17.14
CA CYS A 14 31.15 19.31 16.06
C CYS A 14 30.51 17.98 16.51
N THR A 15 30.32 17.77 17.81
CA THR A 15 29.70 16.53 18.35
C THR A 15 28.25 16.68 18.77
N VAL A 16 27.64 17.85 18.51
CA VAL A 16 26.21 18.06 18.77
C VAL A 16 25.40 17.30 17.72
N GLN A 17 25.01 16.06 18.04
CA GLN A 17 23.96 15.37 17.30
C GLN A 17 22.66 16.14 17.48
N ALA A 18 22.05 16.55 16.36
CA ALA A 18 20.71 17.11 16.36
C ALA A 18 19.72 16.11 16.98
N GLN A 19 18.62 16.62 17.55
CA GLN A 19 17.53 15.76 18.01
C GLN A 19 16.96 15.00 16.82
N ASP A 20 16.99 13.66 16.88
CA ASP A 20 16.31 12.81 15.90
C ASP A 20 14.80 12.95 16.12
N LEU A 21 14.15 13.76 15.28
CA LEU A 21 12.70 13.88 15.26
C LEU A 21 12.12 12.64 14.56
N ALA A 22 11.67 11.68 15.36
CA ALA A 22 11.07 10.45 14.84
C ALA A 22 9.72 10.74 14.16
N ALA A 23 9.67 10.57 12.84
CA ALA A 23 8.46 10.72 12.05
C ALA A 23 7.47 9.55 12.22
N TYR A 24 7.95 8.39 12.68
CA TYR A 24 7.15 7.18 12.90
C TYR A 24 7.76 6.27 13.97
N GLN A 25 6.95 5.36 14.52
CA GLN A 25 7.40 4.28 15.38
C GLN A 25 6.55 3.03 15.12
N LEU A 26 7.19 1.88 14.94
CA LEU A 26 6.50 0.60 14.80
C LEU A 26 6.47 -0.13 16.14
N TYR A 27 5.38 -0.85 16.42
CA TYR A 27 5.21 -1.68 17.61
C TYR A 27 4.76 -3.08 17.19
N ASN A 28 5.23 -4.11 17.90
CA ASN A 28 4.71 -5.47 17.72
C ASN A 28 3.44 -5.70 18.56
N LYS A 29 2.83 -6.89 18.44
CA LYS A 29 1.63 -7.30 19.21
C LYS A 29 1.75 -7.21 20.73
N LYS A 30 2.97 -7.08 21.28
CA LYS A 30 3.22 -6.90 22.72
C LYS A 30 3.42 -5.43 23.10
N GLY A 31 3.19 -4.49 22.18
CA GLY A 31 3.42 -3.05 22.39
C GLY A 31 4.89 -2.66 22.47
N ARG A 32 5.83 -3.54 22.07
CA ARG A 32 7.26 -3.22 22.10
C ARG A 32 7.69 -2.61 20.79
N ALA A 33 8.47 -1.53 20.87
CA ALA A 33 9.08 -0.87 19.73
C ALA A 33 9.86 -1.87 18.86
N THR A 34 9.76 -1.71 17.54
CA THR A 34 10.43 -2.55 16.55
C THR A 34 10.89 -1.70 15.36
N THR A 35 11.68 -2.28 14.48
CA THR A 35 12.17 -1.63 13.24
C THR A 35 11.50 -2.25 12.01
N VAL A 36 11.57 -1.56 10.87
CA VAL A 36 11.09 -2.07 9.57
C VAL A 36 11.77 -3.40 9.24
N ALA A 37 13.10 -3.51 9.44
CA ALA A 37 13.83 -4.75 9.17
C ALA A 37 13.34 -5.93 10.02
N LYS A 38 13.08 -5.70 11.31
CA LYS A 38 12.58 -6.74 12.21
C LYS A 38 11.14 -7.13 11.87
N ALA A 39 10.30 -6.16 11.51
CA ALA A 39 8.95 -6.41 11.03
C ALA A 39 8.97 -7.21 9.71
N ALA A 40 9.80 -6.82 8.74
CA ALA A 40 9.94 -7.53 7.47
C ALA A 40 10.39 -8.98 7.64
N GLN A 41 11.33 -9.25 8.55
CA GLN A 41 11.78 -10.60 8.87
C GLN A 41 10.62 -11.48 9.36
N ASP A 42 9.78 -10.97 10.26
CA ASP A 42 8.62 -11.68 10.80
C ASP A 42 7.53 -11.84 9.74
N LEU A 43 7.20 -10.76 9.02
CA LEU A 43 6.17 -10.71 7.99
C LEU A 43 6.49 -11.58 6.78
N ALA A 44 7.77 -11.80 6.47
CA ALA A 44 8.19 -12.76 5.46
C ALA A 44 7.83 -14.22 5.85
N GLY A 45 7.40 -14.51 7.08
CA GLY A 45 6.87 -15.83 7.44
C GLY A 45 5.48 -16.13 6.88
N TYR A 46 4.73 -15.10 6.45
CA TYR A 46 3.31 -15.23 6.11
C TYR A 46 3.09 -15.30 4.59
N ASP A 47 2.01 -15.97 4.19
CA ASP A 47 1.57 -16.04 2.78
C ASP A 47 0.86 -14.75 2.33
N VAL A 48 0.16 -14.09 3.26
CA VAL A 48 -0.58 -12.84 3.02
C VAL A 48 -0.28 -11.85 4.14
N VAL A 49 0.11 -10.64 3.77
CA VAL A 49 0.33 -9.51 4.67
C VAL A 49 -0.57 -8.37 4.23
N LEU A 50 -1.45 -7.92 5.12
CA LEU A 50 -2.33 -6.78 4.88
C LEU A 50 -1.71 -5.53 5.49
N PHE A 51 -1.49 -4.50 4.68
CA PHE A 51 -0.99 -3.21 5.12
C PHE A 51 -2.14 -2.21 5.14
N GLY A 52 -2.60 -1.83 6.33
CA GLY A 52 -3.61 -0.79 6.50
C GLY A 52 -2.99 0.60 6.40
N GLU A 53 -3.67 1.52 5.72
CA GLU A 53 -3.20 2.88 5.51
C GLU A 53 -4.31 3.92 5.72
N MET A 54 -3.88 5.15 5.98
CA MET A 54 -4.70 6.36 5.78
C MET A 54 -4.30 6.95 4.42
N HIS A 55 -5.23 6.99 3.47
CA HIS A 55 -4.95 7.25 2.05
C HIS A 55 -4.21 8.57 1.75
N ASN A 56 -4.33 9.58 2.60
CA ASN A 56 -3.67 10.89 2.41
C ASN A 56 -2.52 11.12 3.40
N ASN A 57 -1.84 10.05 3.84
CA ASN A 57 -0.71 10.13 4.75
C ASN A 57 0.58 9.68 4.06
N SER A 58 1.45 10.64 3.76
CA SER A 58 2.73 10.40 3.08
C SER A 58 3.68 9.47 3.85
N ILE A 59 3.63 9.48 5.19
CA ILE A 59 4.46 8.60 6.03
C ILE A 59 3.98 7.14 5.89
N ASN A 60 2.67 6.90 5.81
CA ASN A 60 2.14 5.55 5.58
C ASN A 60 2.60 4.97 4.24
N HIS A 61 2.47 5.74 3.16
CA HIS A 61 2.89 5.33 1.82
C HIS A 61 4.39 5.09 1.73
N TRP A 62 5.18 5.97 2.34
CA TRP A 62 6.63 5.77 2.44
C TRP A 62 6.97 4.51 3.25
N LEU A 63 6.29 4.26 4.37
CA LEU A 63 6.48 3.05 5.18
C LEU A 63 6.08 1.78 4.41
N GLN A 64 5.01 1.84 3.62
CA GLN A 64 4.57 0.73 2.77
C GLN A 64 5.65 0.38 1.74
N LEU A 65 6.26 1.38 1.10
CA LEU A 65 7.41 1.18 0.22
C LEU A 65 8.60 0.58 0.98
N LYS A 66 8.97 1.14 2.15
CA LYS A 66 10.11 0.64 2.94
C LYS A 66 9.92 -0.77 3.45
N LEU A 67 8.71 -1.13 3.84
CA LEU A 67 8.40 -2.48 4.26
C LEU A 67 8.42 -3.44 3.05
N THR A 68 7.90 -3.02 1.90
CA THR A 68 7.93 -3.80 0.65
C THR A 68 9.39 -4.07 0.21
N GLU A 69 10.23 -3.04 0.18
CA GLU A 69 11.67 -3.14 -0.10
C GLU A 69 12.35 -4.15 0.84
N ALA A 70 12.04 -4.08 2.14
CA ALA A 70 12.62 -4.97 3.15
C ALA A 70 12.12 -6.42 3.02
N ILE A 71 10.82 -6.64 2.81
CA ILE A 71 10.25 -7.99 2.56
C ILE A 71 10.83 -8.59 1.29
N TYR A 72 11.00 -7.78 0.24
CA TYR A 72 11.65 -8.20 -1.00
C TYR A 72 13.08 -8.72 -0.76
N GLN A 73 13.82 -8.21 0.22
CA GLN A 73 15.13 -8.78 0.54
C GLN A 73 15.06 -10.23 1.03
N HIS A 74 13.96 -10.64 1.65
CA HIS A 74 13.74 -12.00 2.13
C HIS A 74 13.05 -12.92 1.11
N LYS A 75 12.14 -12.37 0.29
CA LYS A 75 11.27 -13.16 -0.62
C LYS A 75 11.64 -13.03 -2.09
N LYS A 76 12.38 -11.99 -2.47
CA LYS A 76 12.78 -11.66 -3.84
C LYS A 76 11.55 -11.64 -4.76
N GLN A 77 11.61 -12.26 -5.94
CA GLN A 77 10.53 -12.26 -6.93
C GLN A 77 9.26 -13.02 -6.50
N LYS A 78 9.23 -13.59 -5.28
CA LYS A 78 8.01 -14.20 -4.72
C LYS A 78 7.04 -13.17 -4.12
N VAL A 79 7.42 -11.90 -4.04
CA VAL A 79 6.53 -10.83 -3.58
C VAL A 79 5.52 -10.49 -4.67
N ILE A 80 4.24 -10.43 -4.29
CA ILE A 80 3.14 -9.97 -5.13
C ILE A 80 2.47 -8.81 -4.40
N LEU A 81 2.23 -7.70 -5.09
CA LEU A 81 1.61 -6.50 -4.52
C LEU A 81 0.15 -6.43 -4.94
N GLY A 82 -0.76 -6.44 -3.96
CA GLY A 82 -2.18 -6.15 -4.15
C GLY A 82 -2.44 -4.66 -3.95
N ALA A 83 -3.20 -4.04 -4.86
CA ALA A 83 -3.28 -2.60 -4.98
C ALA A 83 -4.74 -2.11 -5.06
N GLU A 84 -5.28 -1.68 -3.92
CA GLU A 84 -6.69 -1.25 -3.78
C GLU A 84 -7.01 0.04 -4.54
N MET A 85 -6.02 0.91 -4.72
CA MET A 85 -6.15 2.14 -5.50
C MET A 85 -6.38 1.89 -7.00
N PHE A 86 -6.23 0.64 -7.47
CA PHE A 86 -6.54 0.23 -8.84
C PHE A 86 -7.76 -0.67 -8.91
N GLU A 87 -8.70 -0.29 -9.78
CA GLU A 87 -9.84 -1.13 -10.16
C GLU A 87 -9.40 -2.28 -11.07
N ARG A 88 -10.02 -3.46 -10.92
CA ARG A 88 -9.61 -4.71 -11.59
C ARG A 88 -9.60 -4.62 -13.11
N ASP A 89 -10.49 -3.82 -13.69
CA ASP A 89 -10.57 -3.56 -15.14
C ASP A 89 -9.47 -2.59 -15.65
N ASN A 90 -8.66 -2.01 -14.76
CA ASN A 90 -7.42 -1.31 -15.12
C ASN A 90 -6.19 -2.24 -15.24
N GLN A 91 -6.32 -3.53 -14.90
CA GLN A 91 -5.16 -4.45 -14.83
C GLN A 91 -4.32 -4.45 -16.12
N LYS A 92 -4.97 -4.42 -17.28
CA LYS A 92 -4.26 -4.36 -18.58
C LYS A 92 -3.30 -3.18 -18.67
N GLY A 93 -3.73 -1.99 -18.23
CA GLY A 93 -2.87 -0.80 -18.26
C GLY A 93 -1.73 -0.89 -17.25
N VAL A 94 -1.99 -1.47 -16.07
CA VAL A 94 -0.95 -1.78 -15.06
C VAL A 94 0.09 -2.72 -15.64
N ASP A 95 -0.32 -3.83 -16.24
CA ASP A 95 0.58 -4.82 -16.83
C ASP A 95 1.44 -4.22 -17.96
N GLN A 96 0.83 -3.40 -18.83
CA GLN A 96 1.57 -2.73 -19.90
C GLN A 96 2.59 -1.72 -19.38
N TYR A 97 2.32 -1.07 -18.25
CA TYR A 97 3.29 -0.19 -17.58
C TYR A 97 4.44 -0.98 -16.95
N LEU A 98 4.14 -2.08 -16.25
CA LEU A 98 5.15 -2.98 -15.69
C LEU A 98 6.04 -3.59 -16.79
N ALA A 99 5.48 -3.88 -17.96
CA ALA A 99 6.21 -4.38 -19.12
C ALA A 99 7.00 -3.31 -19.88
N GLY A 100 6.94 -2.03 -19.46
CA GLY A 100 7.59 -0.91 -20.15
C GLY A 100 6.97 -0.54 -21.49
N THR A 101 5.79 -1.09 -21.83
CA THR A 101 5.06 -0.78 -23.07
C THR A 101 4.37 0.58 -23.00
N LEU A 102 3.91 1.00 -21.81
CA LEU A 102 3.41 2.35 -21.56
C LEU A 102 4.46 3.20 -20.87
N THR A 103 4.71 4.39 -21.42
CA THR A 103 5.39 5.46 -20.68
C THR A 103 4.54 5.92 -19.50
N ALA A 104 5.15 6.60 -18.51
CA ALA A 104 4.40 7.15 -17.38
C ALA A 104 3.28 8.10 -17.79
N LYS A 105 3.47 8.87 -18.88
CA LYS A 105 2.44 9.74 -19.45
C LYS A 105 1.29 8.91 -20.02
N GLN A 106 1.58 7.95 -20.90
CA GLN A 106 0.55 7.09 -21.50
C GLN A 106 -0.20 6.28 -20.44
N PHE A 107 0.49 5.81 -19.39
CA PHE A 107 -0.14 5.12 -18.27
C PHE A 107 -1.16 6.01 -17.56
N LYS A 108 -0.78 7.27 -17.25
CA LYS A 108 -1.68 8.25 -16.65
C LYS A 108 -2.92 8.51 -17.50
N ASP A 109 -2.76 8.53 -18.83
CA ASP A 109 -3.85 8.78 -19.76
C ASP A 109 -4.74 7.54 -19.99
N SER A 110 -4.22 6.34 -19.71
CA SER A 110 -4.90 5.06 -20.00
C SER A 110 -5.55 4.39 -18.80
N VAL A 111 -5.20 4.80 -17.58
CA VAL A 111 -5.65 4.18 -16.33
C VAL A 111 -6.34 5.20 -15.45
N ARG A 112 -7.44 4.79 -14.79
CA ARG A 112 -8.12 5.63 -13.79
C ARG A 112 -7.29 5.65 -12.52
N LEU A 113 -6.59 6.76 -12.29
CA LEU A 113 -5.72 6.97 -11.13
C LEU A 113 -6.38 7.88 -10.10
N TRP A 114 -5.99 7.69 -8.83
CA TRP A 114 -6.34 8.62 -7.76
C TRP A 114 -5.50 9.90 -7.87
N ASN A 115 -6.01 11.00 -7.31
CA ASN A 115 -5.36 12.31 -7.42
C ASN A 115 -3.94 12.34 -6.81
N ASN A 116 -3.71 11.57 -5.74
CA ASN A 116 -2.44 11.45 -5.04
C ASN A 116 -1.51 10.38 -5.63
N PHE A 117 -1.87 9.72 -6.74
CA PHE A 117 -1.10 8.61 -7.30
C PHE A 117 0.38 8.92 -7.50
N GLY A 118 0.68 10.12 -8.02
CA GLY A 118 2.05 10.49 -8.38
C GLY A 118 3.03 10.49 -7.20
N THR A 119 2.56 10.85 -6.00
CA THR A 119 3.38 10.91 -4.78
C THR A 119 3.27 9.63 -3.96
N ASP A 120 2.07 9.08 -3.86
CA ASP A 120 1.75 8.11 -2.82
C ASP A 120 1.89 6.66 -3.30
N TYR A 121 1.51 6.39 -4.55
CA TYR A 121 1.40 5.02 -5.08
C TYR A 121 2.37 4.71 -6.22
N LYS A 122 2.77 5.73 -6.98
CA LYS A 122 3.73 5.57 -8.08
C LYS A 122 5.06 4.95 -7.62
N PRO A 123 5.64 5.30 -6.45
CA PRO A 123 6.88 4.68 -6.00
C PRO A 123 6.77 3.15 -5.83
N LEU A 124 5.62 2.65 -5.35
CA LEU A 124 5.37 1.21 -5.22
C LEU A 124 5.23 0.52 -6.59
N LEU A 125 4.54 1.17 -7.53
CA LEU A 125 4.38 0.64 -8.88
C LEU A 125 5.72 0.64 -9.65
N ASP A 126 6.52 1.70 -9.51
CA ASP A 126 7.88 1.77 -10.07
C ASP A 126 8.77 0.68 -9.48
N PHE A 127 8.75 0.50 -8.15
CA PHE A 127 9.49 -0.58 -7.49
C PHE A 127 9.10 -1.95 -8.05
N ALA A 128 7.80 -2.19 -8.24
CA ALA A 128 7.32 -3.43 -8.83
C ALA A 128 7.82 -3.62 -10.27
N ARG A 129 7.77 -2.56 -11.11
CA ARG A 129 8.32 -2.60 -12.47
C ARG A 129 9.81 -2.93 -12.46
N ASP A 130 10.59 -2.21 -11.67
CA ASP A 130 12.06 -2.30 -11.67
C ASP A 130 12.56 -3.66 -11.14
N HIS A 131 11.77 -4.31 -10.29
CA HIS A 131 12.05 -5.65 -9.77
C HIS A 131 11.22 -6.78 -10.41
N GLN A 132 10.47 -6.49 -11.48
CA GLN A 132 9.63 -7.44 -12.21
C GLN A 132 8.64 -8.20 -11.29
N LEU A 133 8.06 -7.49 -10.33
CA LEU A 133 7.08 -8.03 -9.39
C LEU A 133 5.66 -7.90 -9.95
N PRO A 134 4.80 -8.91 -9.74
CA PRO A 134 3.38 -8.78 -10.05
C PRO A 134 2.72 -7.69 -9.21
N PHE A 135 1.97 -6.80 -9.86
CA PHE A 135 1.19 -5.74 -9.23
C PHE A 135 -0.27 -5.88 -9.65
N VAL A 136 -1.12 -6.31 -8.72
CA VAL A 136 -2.49 -6.75 -8.98
C VAL A 136 -3.47 -5.67 -8.53
N ALA A 137 -4.28 -5.18 -9.46
CA ALA A 137 -5.42 -4.32 -9.17
C ALA A 137 -6.50 -5.14 -8.43
N THR A 138 -6.70 -4.85 -7.15
CA THR A 138 -7.54 -5.67 -6.27
C THR A 138 -8.96 -5.15 -6.14
N ASN A 139 -9.21 -3.90 -6.49
CA ASN A 139 -10.50 -3.27 -6.21
C ASN A 139 -11.53 -3.59 -7.29
N ILE A 140 -12.78 -3.62 -6.88
CA ILE A 140 -13.90 -3.77 -7.79
C ILE A 140 -14.07 -2.49 -8.63
N PRO A 141 -14.42 -2.57 -9.93
CA PRO A 141 -14.80 -1.38 -10.68
C PRO A 141 -15.92 -0.60 -9.98
N ARG A 142 -15.76 0.71 -9.83
CA ARG A 142 -16.70 1.56 -9.06
C ARG A 142 -18.15 1.47 -9.52
N ARG A 143 -18.38 1.16 -10.81
CA ARG A 143 -19.73 0.92 -11.35
C ARG A 143 -20.45 -0.23 -10.63
N TYR A 144 -19.76 -1.33 -10.34
CA TYR A 144 -20.33 -2.47 -9.63
C TYR A 144 -20.42 -2.23 -8.13
N ALA A 145 -19.47 -1.51 -7.53
CA ALA A 145 -19.60 -1.05 -6.14
C ALA A 145 -20.85 -0.17 -5.95
N THR A 146 -21.07 0.75 -6.89
CA THR A 146 -22.26 1.63 -6.91
C THR A 146 -23.54 0.85 -7.11
N GLN A 147 -23.53 -0.19 -7.96
CA GLN A 147 -24.67 -1.08 -8.17
C GLN A 147 -25.06 -1.79 -6.87
N VAL A 148 -24.09 -2.38 -6.16
CA VAL A 148 -24.34 -3.04 -4.85
C VAL A 148 -24.83 -2.05 -3.81
N ALA A 149 -24.30 -0.82 -3.79
CA ALA A 149 -24.73 0.21 -2.84
C ALA A 149 -26.17 0.70 -3.06
N LYS A 150 -26.64 0.72 -4.31
CA LYS A 150 -28.02 1.12 -4.67
C LYS A 150 -29.02 -0.03 -4.54
N GLU A 151 -28.55 -1.24 -4.78
CA GLU A 151 -29.35 -2.46 -4.75
C GLU A 151 -28.85 -3.37 -3.62
N THR A 152 -28.42 -4.58 -3.95
CA THR A 152 -27.83 -5.56 -3.03
C THR A 152 -26.71 -6.32 -3.75
N ILE A 153 -25.97 -7.15 -3.02
CA ILE A 153 -24.93 -8.02 -3.60
C ILE A 153 -25.49 -8.95 -4.68
N SER A 154 -26.73 -9.44 -4.54
CA SER A 154 -27.38 -10.30 -5.54
C SER A 154 -27.64 -9.61 -6.89
N SER A 155 -27.54 -8.27 -6.95
CA SER A 155 -27.58 -7.56 -8.24
C SER A 155 -26.44 -8.00 -9.17
N LEU A 156 -25.30 -8.43 -8.62
CA LEU A 156 -24.15 -8.91 -9.38
C LEU A 156 -24.40 -10.25 -10.09
N ASP A 157 -25.39 -11.03 -9.65
CA ASP A 157 -25.75 -12.32 -10.26
C ASP A 157 -26.27 -12.16 -11.70
N LYS A 158 -26.72 -10.95 -12.04
CA LYS A 158 -27.24 -10.60 -13.37
C LYS A 158 -26.16 -10.12 -14.33
N LEU A 159 -24.91 -10.00 -13.89
CA LEU A 159 -23.83 -9.52 -14.75
C LEU A 159 -23.53 -10.49 -15.90
N PRO A 160 -23.29 -9.96 -17.12
CA PRO A 160 -22.79 -10.76 -18.23
C PRO A 160 -21.50 -11.50 -17.87
N ALA A 161 -21.26 -12.66 -18.49
CA ALA A 161 -20.08 -13.48 -18.20
C ALA A 161 -18.75 -12.71 -18.37
N ALA A 162 -18.69 -11.83 -19.38
CA ALA A 162 -17.52 -10.98 -19.64
C ALA A 162 -17.23 -9.99 -18.50
N ASP A 163 -18.23 -9.61 -17.71
CA ASP A 163 -18.06 -8.67 -16.60
C ASP A 163 -17.72 -9.35 -15.27
N ARG A 164 -18.07 -10.64 -15.14
CA ARG A 164 -17.79 -11.43 -13.93
C ARG A 164 -16.30 -11.59 -13.64
N GLN A 165 -15.44 -11.43 -14.65
CA GLN A 165 -13.98 -11.46 -14.47
C GLN A 165 -13.45 -10.28 -13.62
N TRP A 166 -14.23 -9.20 -13.49
CA TRP A 166 -13.83 -7.99 -12.77
C TRP A 166 -14.31 -7.95 -11.32
N ILE A 167 -15.04 -8.97 -10.86
CA ILE A 167 -15.58 -9.06 -9.50
C ILE A 167 -15.07 -10.32 -8.80
N ALA A 168 -15.29 -10.40 -7.49
CA ALA A 168 -15.08 -11.63 -6.74
C ALA A 168 -16.00 -12.75 -7.26
N ARG A 169 -15.55 -14.00 -7.14
CA ARG A 169 -16.34 -15.17 -7.56
C ARG A 169 -17.65 -15.21 -6.78
N LEU A 170 -18.76 -15.39 -7.50
CA LEU A 170 -20.08 -15.54 -6.93
C LEU A 170 -20.31 -16.99 -6.45
N PRO A 171 -21.12 -17.22 -5.40
CA PRO A 171 -21.77 -16.21 -4.58
C PRO A 171 -20.78 -15.53 -3.62
N ILE A 172 -20.90 -14.21 -3.46
CA ILE A 172 -20.12 -13.46 -2.47
C ILE A 172 -20.87 -13.53 -1.15
N ILE A 173 -20.31 -14.27 -0.19
CA ILE A 173 -20.89 -14.43 1.15
C ILE A 173 -20.24 -13.40 2.07
N VAL A 174 -21.04 -12.43 2.55
CA VAL A 174 -20.62 -11.44 3.55
C VAL A 174 -21.47 -11.62 4.79
N SER A 175 -20.81 -11.85 5.93
CA SER A 175 -21.49 -11.80 7.23
C SER A 175 -21.29 -10.43 7.86
N LEU A 176 -22.41 -9.74 8.14
CA LEU A 176 -22.40 -8.49 8.90
C LEU A 176 -22.14 -8.71 10.41
N GLU A 177 -21.99 -9.97 10.83
CA GLU A 177 -21.59 -10.35 12.18
C GLU A 177 -20.06 -10.49 12.31
N THR A 178 -19.32 -10.40 11.20
CA THR A 178 -17.85 -10.45 11.23
C THR A 178 -17.32 -9.29 12.09
N PRO A 179 -16.34 -9.52 12.99
CA PRO A 179 -15.75 -8.46 13.80
C PRO A 179 -15.33 -7.27 12.94
N GLY A 180 -15.73 -6.06 13.34
CA GLY A 180 -15.53 -4.81 12.59
C GLY A 180 -16.82 -4.22 12.01
N TYR A 181 -17.74 -5.03 11.47
CA TYR A 181 -19.02 -4.51 10.95
C TYR A 181 -19.95 -3.96 12.03
N PRO A 182 -20.12 -4.63 13.19
CA PRO A 182 -20.89 -4.06 14.29
C PRO A 182 -20.34 -2.71 14.74
N GLU A 183 -19.01 -2.60 14.89
CA GLU A 183 -18.33 -1.37 15.30
C GLU A 183 -18.46 -0.27 14.24
N MET A 184 -18.29 -0.61 12.96
CA MET A 184 -18.51 0.32 11.85
C MET A 184 -19.94 0.88 11.86
N LYS A 185 -20.96 0.04 12.07
CA LYS A 185 -22.35 0.50 12.18
C LYS A 185 -22.53 1.48 13.33
N THR A 186 -21.90 1.22 14.48
CA THR A 186 -21.93 2.16 15.62
C THR A 186 -21.22 3.48 15.29
N LEU A 187 -20.10 3.44 14.56
CA LEU A 187 -19.31 4.62 14.20
C LEU A 187 -19.96 5.49 13.11
N MET A 188 -20.73 4.89 12.20
CA MET A 188 -21.35 5.61 11.07
C MET A 188 -22.62 6.40 11.45
N GLY A 189 -23.11 6.26 12.69
CA GLY A 189 -24.37 6.89 13.13
C GLY A 189 -25.60 6.21 12.52
N ASN A 190 -26.74 6.33 13.20
CA ASN A 190 -28.02 5.79 12.73
C ASN A 190 -28.55 6.55 11.51
#